data_AF-A0A1G9VEW6-F1
#
_entry.id   AF-A0A1G9VEW6-F1
#
_cell.length_a   1.000
_cell.length_b   1.000
_cell.length_c   1.000
_cell.angle_alpha   90.00
_cell.angle_beta   90.00
_cell.angle_gamma   90.00
#
_symmetry.space_group_name_H-M   'P 1'
#
loop_
_entity.id
_entity.type
_entity.pdbx_description
1 polymer ?
#
loop_
_entity_poly.entity_id
_entity_poly.type
_entity_poly.pdbx_seq_one_letter_code
_entity_poly.pdbx_strand_id
1 'polypeptide(L)' 'MFFLQRNLPAWERALRLGGALLLACAGLLWLPAGWPMALALAGAAGLGLTGIAGFCPACALVGRKPVAKGKP' A
#
# COMPACT_ATOMS: atom_id res chain seq x y z
N MET A 1 4.21 19.21 8.97
CA MET A 1 3.09 18.28 9.21
C MET A 1 2.46 17.97 7.85
N PHE A 2 2.67 16.78 7.29
CA PHE A 2 2.01 16.45 6.01
C PHE A 2 0.52 16.20 6.28
N PHE A 3 -0.34 17.15 5.90
CA PHE A 3 -1.79 17.05 6.00
C PHE A 3 -2.37 16.21 4.85
N LEU A 4 -2.04 14.91 4.83
CA LEU A 4 -2.67 13.96 3.92
C LEU A 4 -3.97 13.46 4.56
N GLN A 5 -5.12 13.91 4.05
CA GLN A 5 -6.40 13.37 4.49
C GLN A 5 -6.50 11.89 4.12
N ARG A 6 -6.79 11.03 5.11
CA ARG A 6 -6.92 9.59 4.89
C ARG A 6 -8.04 9.28 3.91
N ASN A 7 -7.69 8.55 2.87
CA ASN A 7 -8.60 8.14 1.80
C ASN A 7 -8.97 6.65 1.89
N LEU A 8 -8.23 5.88 2.69
CA LEU A 8 -8.45 4.44 2.84
C LEU A 8 -9.06 4.09 4.21
N PRO A 9 -10.21 3.37 4.25
CA PRO A 9 -10.72 2.70 5.46
C PRO A 9 -9.76 1.63 6.00
N ALA A 10 -9.92 1.21 7.27
CA ALA A 10 -9.01 0.26 7.91
C ALA A 10 -8.92 -1.10 7.19
N TRP A 11 -10.02 -1.61 6.62
CA TRP A 11 -10.00 -2.92 5.96
C TRP A 11 -9.10 -2.94 4.71
N GLU A 12 -9.08 -1.87 3.91
CA GLU A 12 -8.16 -1.78 2.76
C GLU A 12 -6.72 -1.57 3.19
N ARG A 13 -6.51 -0.88 4.31
CA ARG A 13 -5.17 -0.76 4.89
C ARG A 13 -4.67 -2.15 5.30
N ALA A 14 -5.50 -2.95 5.97
CA ALA A 14 -5.16 -4.32 6.33
C ALA A 14 -4.85 -5.19 5.10
N LEU A 15 -5.70 -5.14 4.06
CA LEU A 15 -5.45 -5.86 2.81
C LEU A 15 -4.16 -5.43 2.11
N ARG A 16 -3.83 -4.14 2.11
CA ARG A 16 -2.57 -3.64 1.53
C ARG A 16 -1.35 -4.09 2.32
N LEU A 17 -1.42 -4.10 3.64
CA LEU A 17 -0.33 -4.59 4.48
C LEU A 17 -0.13 -6.10 4.28
N GLY A 18 -1.23 -6.87 4.24
CA GLY A 18 -1.18 -8.29 3.91
C GLY A 18 -0.62 -8.56 2.52
N GLY A 19 -1.11 -7.83 1.51
CA GLY A 19 -0.62 -7.93 0.13
C GLY A 19 0.84 -7.51 -0.03
N ALA A 20 1.29 -6.47 0.68
CA ALA A 20 2.69 -6.06 0.71
C ALA A 20 3.58 -7.16 1.30
N LEU A 21 3.16 -7.76 2.41
CA LEU A 21 3.90 -8.86 3.03
C LEU A 21 3.97 -10.07 2.09
N LEU A 22 2.85 -10.48 1.51
CA LEU A 22 2.79 -11.58 0.56
C LEU A 22 3.67 -11.32 -0.67
N LEU A 23 3.64 -10.10 -1.22
CA LEU A 23 4.46 -9.72 -2.36
C LEU A 23 5.95 -9.67 -2.03
N ALA A 24 6.32 -9.22 -0.84
CA ALA A 24 7.70 -9.25 -0.36
C ALA A 24 8.21 -10.68 -0.19
N CYS A 25 7.42 -11.55 0.46
CA CYS A 25 7.74 -12.98 0.55
C CYS A 25 7.82 -13.63 -0.83
N ALA A 26 6.89 -13.29 -1.73
CA ALA A 26 6.87 -13.76 -3.12
C ALA A 26 8.18 -13.41 -3.85
N GLY A 27 8.60 -12.16 -3.74
CA GLY A 27 9.82 -11.65 -4.35
C GLY A 27 11.09 -12.30 -3.79
N LEU A 28 11.16 -12.52 -2.48
CA LEU A 28 12.35 -13.07 -1.82
C LEU A 28 12.52 -14.58 -2.01
N LEU A 29 11.41 -15.34 -2.04
CA LEU A 29 11.46 -16.80 -2.05
C LEU A 29 11.39 -17.41 -3.46
N TRP A 30 10.75 -16.74 -4.43
CA TRP A 30 10.49 -17.33 -5.74
C TRP A 30 11.06 -16.56 -6.94
N LEU A 31 11.53 -15.33 -6.76
CA LEU A 31 12.09 -14.54 -7.86
C LEU A 31 13.63 -14.60 -7.87
N PRO A 32 14.26 -14.70 -9.05
CA PRO A 32 15.71 -14.61 -9.15
C PRO A 32 16.19 -13.21 -8.74
N ALA A 33 17.37 -13.17 -8.13
CA ALA A 33 18.04 -11.91 -7.81
C ALA A 33 18.23 -11.07 -9.09
N GLY A 34 17.84 -9.80 -9.02
CA GLY A 34 17.90 -8.88 -10.15
C GLY A 34 16.70 -7.94 -10.22
N TRP A 35 16.46 -7.41 -11.42
CA TRP A 35 15.36 -6.47 -11.67
C TRP A 35 13.96 -6.99 -11.28
N PRO A 36 13.57 -8.28 -11.45
CA PRO A 36 12.23 -8.70 -11.09
C PRO A 36 12.04 -8.68 -9.56
N MET A 37 13.05 -9.16 -8.79
CA MET A 37 13.02 -9.11 -7.33
C MET A 37 12.96 -7.65 -6.83
N ALA A 38 13.76 -6.76 -7.44
CA ALA A 38 13.75 -5.34 -7.09
C ALA A 38 12.38 -4.70 -7.33
N LEU A 39 11.70 -5.01 -8.45
CA LEU A 39 10.34 -4.52 -8.71
C LEU A 39 9.31 -5.07 -7.72
N ALA A 40 9.40 -6.37 -7.38
CA ALA A 40 8.50 -6.98 -6.40
C ALA A 40 8.65 -6.30 -5.02
N LEU A 41 9.88 -6.08 -4.57
CA LEU A 41 10.17 -5.41 -3.31
C LEU A 41 9.77 -3.92 -3.32
N ALA A 42 10.00 -3.21 -4.42
CA ALA A 42 9.57 -1.82 -4.58
C ALA A 42 8.03 -1.71 -4.56
N GLY A 43 7.33 -2.63 -5.24
CA GLY A 43 5.87 -2.73 -5.22
C GLY A 43 5.33 -3.03 -3.82
N ALA A 44 5.96 -3.98 -3.11
CA ALA A 44 5.63 -4.30 -1.72
C ALA A 44 5.81 -3.09 -0.80
N ALA A 45 6.93 -2.37 -0.92
CA ALA A 45 7.19 -1.16 -0.17
C ALA A 45 6.13 -0.07 -0.46
N GLY A 46 5.79 0.17 -1.73
CA GLY A 46 4.75 1.14 -2.11
C GLY A 46 3.36 0.78 -1.53
N LEU A 47 2.97 -0.49 -1.61
CA LEU A 47 1.73 -0.99 -1.00
C LEU A 47 1.75 -0.83 0.52
N GLY A 48 2.84 -1.21 1.18
CA GLY A 48 3.01 -1.10 2.63
C GLY A 48 2.94 0.35 3.12
N LEU A 49 3.67 1.25 2.46
CA LEU A 49 3.68 2.69 2.80
C LEU A 49 2.29 3.31 2.66
N THR A 50 1.53 2.98 1.61
CA THR A 50 0.17 3.49 1.43
C THR A 50 -0.82 2.91 2.45
N GLY A 51 -0.63 1.66 2.87
CA GLY A 51 -1.37 1.04 3.97
C GLY A 51 -1.09 1.72 5.32
N ILE A 52 0.18 1.97 5.65
CA ILE A 52 0.60 2.65 6.88
C ILE A 52 0.09 4.09 6.91
N ALA A 53 0.35 4.87 5.86
CA ALA A 53 -0.07 6.26 5.77
C ALA A 53 -1.61 6.41 5.74
N GLY A 54 -2.33 5.40 5.23
CA GLY A 54 -3.79 5.47 5.03
C GLY A 54 -4.17 6.41 3.88
N PHE A 55 -3.22 6.70 2.99
CA PHE A 55 -3.40 7.51 1.80
C PHE A 55 -2.79 6.81 0.59
N CYS A 56 -3.54 6.78 -0.51
CA CYS A 56 -3.07 6.27 -1.78
C CYS A 56 -3.25 7.32 -2.87
N PRO A 57 -2.18 7.78 -3.53
CA PRO A 57 -2.26 8.80 -4.57
C PRO A 57 -3.06 8.30 -5.79
N ALA A 58 -2.89 7.04 -6.19
CA ALA A 58 -3.66 6.46 -7.29
C ALA A 58 -5.18 6.46 -6.99
N CYS A 59 -5.59 6.09 -5.77
CA CYS A 59 -7.00 6.16 -5.39
C CYS A 59 -7.52 7.59 -5.34
N ALA A 60 -6.70 8.55 -4.91
CA ALA A 60 -7.07 9.96 -4.90
C ALA A 60 -7.23 10.53 -6.33
N LEU A 61 -6.33 10.17 -7.26
CA LEU A 61 -6.40 10.57 -8.67
C LEU A 61 -7.65 10.00 -9.37
N VAL A 62 -8.11 8.82 -8.96
CA VAL A 62 -9.36 8.20 -9.46
C VAL A 62 -10.61 8.89 -8.86
N GLY A 63 -10.45 9.88 -7.97
CA GLY A 63 -11.56 10.67 -7.42
C GLY A 63 -12.15 10.10 -6.13
N ARG A 64 -11.46 9.17 -5.47
CA ARG A 64 -11.93 8.62 -4.19
C ARG A 64 -11.90 9.71 -3.11
N LYS A 65 -13.04 9.87 -2.44
CA LYS A 65 -13.25 10.88 -1.41
C LYS A 65 -12.63 10.45 -0.08
N PRO A 66 -12.03 11.38 0.68
CA PRO A 66 -11.52 11.10 2.02
C PRO A 66 -12.57 10.48 2.93
N VAL A 67 -12.14 9.57 3.80
CA VAL A 67 -13.03 8.98 4.81
C VAL A 67 -13.28 10.03 5.88
N ALA A 68 -14.55 10.38 6.12
CA ALA A 68 -14.93 11.28 7.20
C ALA A 68 -14.42 10.74 8.56
N LYS A 69 -13.87 11.63 9.41
CA LYS A 69 -13.41 11.27 10.76
C LYS A 69 -14.57 10.59 11.52
N GLY A 70 -14.55 9.27 11.70
CA GLY A 70 -15.53 8.59 12.54
C GLY A 70 -15.99 7.18 12.16
N LYS A 71 -15.46 6.54 11.11
CA LYS A 71 -15.72 5.10 10.89
C LYS A 71 -14.42 4.31 10.78
N PRO A 72 -14.31 3.17 11.51
CA PRO A 72 -13.11 2.33 11.50
C PRO A 72 -12.75 1.88 10.08
#